data_AF-A0A942HL17-F1
#
_entry.id   AF-A0A942HL17-F1
#
_cell.length_a   1.000
_cell.length_b   1.000
_cell.length_c   1.000
_cell.angle_alpha   90.00
_cell.angle_beta   90.00
_cell.angle_gamma   90.00
#
_symmetry.space_group_name_H-M   'P 1'
#
loop_
_entity.id
_entity.type
_entity.pdbx_description
1 polymer ?
#
loop_
_entity_poly.entity_id
_entity_poly.type
_entity_poly.pdbx_seq_one_letter_code
_entity_poly.pdbx_strand_id
1 'polypeptide(L)'
;GMDHHPIHLHGNQFVVTGTEGGRAPESTWFPMNTVLVGVAQARVVEFEAKYAGDWMIHCHLPHHMMNSMMDLLRDRQISTADLTEESAMRQMQSLAASAKFQHMHPSPVAKDAEQIPGFPQDAFMEMGMDELVEKPETLGLPKNWSAGMMGMMTMMRVLPAEKYDEIMRRKSSAIARNEVRHDS
;
A
#
# COMPACT_ATOMS: atom_id res chain seq x y z
N GLY A 1 3.30 18.68 12.75
CA GLY A 1 3.40 18.45 14.20
C GLY A 1 3.09 16.99 14.45
N MET A 2 2.71 16.62 15.67
CA MET A 2 1.95 15.37 15.85
C MET A 2 0.52 15.65 15.42
N ASP A 3 0.13 15.14 14.25
CA ASP A 3 -1.15 15.43 13.61
C ASP A 3 -2.04 14.19 13.55
N HIS A 4 -3.34 14.41 13.33
CA HIS A 4 -4.31 13.34 13.16
C HIS A 4 -4.26 12.78 11.72
N HIS A 5 -4.62 11.51 11.56
CA HIS A 5 -4.66 10.85 10.26
C HIS A 5 -6.12 10.60 9.83
N PRO A 6 -6.63 11.28 8.78
CA PRO A 6 -7.90 10.90 8.17
C PRO A 6 -7.74 9.62 7.34
N ILE A 7 -8.03 8.45 7.93
CA ILE A 7 -7.93 7.18 7.21
C ILE A 7 -9.16 6.99 6.33
N HIS A 8 -8.95 6.88 5.02
CA HIS A 8 -9.98 6.74 4.00
C HIS A 8 -9.87 5.40 3.27
N LEU A 9 -11.00 4.74 3.06
CA LEU A 9 -11.11 3.51 2.26
C LEU A 9 -11.86 3.83 0.96
N HIS A 10 -11.19 3.63 -0.17
CA HIS A 10 -11.78 3.84 -1.49
C HIS A 10 -12.84 2.78 -1.82
N GLY A 11 -13.85 3.20 -2.58
CA GLY A 11 -14.89 2.32 -3.14
C GLY A 11 -15.86 1.68 -2.15
N ASN A 12 -15.61 1.80 -0.84
CA ASN A 12 -16.40 1.15 0.20
C ASN A 12 -16.83 2.17 1.25
N GLN A 13 -17.96 1.87 1.90
CA GLN A 13 -18.37 2.51 3.15
C GLN A 13 -18.15 1.50 4.27
N PHE A 14 -17.80 2.00 5.45
CA PHE A 14 -17.65 1.23 6.67
C PHE A 14 -18.48 1.85 7.78
N VAL A 15 -18.67 1.11 8.87
CA VAL A 15 -19.33 1.55 10.08
C VAL A 15 -18.28 1.61 11.18
N VAL A 16 -18.22 2.72 11.92
CA VAL A 16 -17.35 2.81 13.10
C VAL A 16 -18.04 2.09 14.25
N THR A 17 -17.45 1.00 14.72
CA THR A 17 -18.05 0.11 15.73
C THR A 17 -17.34 0.16 17.08
N GLY A 18 -16.22 0.89 17.18
CA GLY A 18 -15.48 1.02 18.44
C GLY A 18 -14.26 1.92 18.35
N THR A 19 -13.54 2.03 19.46
CA THR A 19 -12.28 2.76 19.59
C THR A 19 -11.24 1.89 20.31
N GLU A 20 -10.09 2.46 20.65
CA GLU A 20 -9.12 1.83 21.56
C GLU A 20 -9.73 1.35 22.90
N GLY A 21 -10.87 1.92 23.31
CA GLY A 21 -11.61 1.52 24.51
C GLY A 21 -12.47 0.27 24.35
N GLY A 22 -12.51 -0.33 23.15
CA GLY A 22 -13.31 -1.52 22.84
C GLY A 22 -14.51 -1.23 21.94
N ARG A 23 -15.40 -2.21 21.83
CA ARG A 23 -16.59 -2.14 20.96
C ARG A 23 -17.65 -1.26 21.60
N ALA A 24 -18.17 -0.32 20.83
CA ALA A 24 -19.27 0.55 21.24
C ALA A 24 -20.62 -0.17 21.13
N PRO A 25 -21.65 0.25 21.89
CA PRO A 25 -23.01 -0.27 21.72
C PRO A 25 -23.51 -0.10 20.28
N GLU A 26 -24.21 -1.09 19.73
CA GLU A 26 -24.69 -1.06 18.34
C GLU A 26 -25.54 0.18 18.02
N SER A 27 -26.27 0.71 19.00
CA SER A 27 -27.06 1.93 18.85
C SER A 27 -26.24 3.19 18.59
N THR A 28 -24.92 3.17 18.82
CA THR A 28 -24.01 4.31 18.59
C THR A 28 -23.15 4.14 17.35
N TRP A 29 -23.36 3.07 16.57
CA TRP A 29 -22.62 2.84 15.34
C TRP A 29 -23.10 3.80 14.25
N PHE A 30 -22.18 4.27 13.41
CA PHE A 30 -22.50 5.20 12.33
C PHE A 30 -21.62 4.96 11.09
N PRO A 31 -22.18 5.17 9.88
CA PRO A 31 -21.45 4.94 8.64
C PRO A 31 -20.48 6.08 8.32
N MET A 32 -19.33 5.73 7.74
CA MET A 32 -18.30 6.63 7.23
C MET A 32 -17.58 5.99 6.03
N ASN A 33 -16.80 6.79 5.30
CA ASN A 33 -15.78 6.31 4.37
C ASN A 33 -14.38 6.84 4.72
N THR A 34 -14.31 7.80 5.65
CA THR A 34 -13.08 8.37 6.21
C THR A 34 -13.27 8.55 7.70
N VAL A 35 -12.30 8.16 8.52
CA VAL A 35 -12.32 8.36 9.98
C VAL A 35 -11.05 9.03 10.45
N LEU A 36 -11.18 9.98 11.37
CA LEU A 36 -10.03 10.63 12.01
C LEU A 36 -9.45 9.70 13.09
N VAL A 37 -8.16 9.44 12.98
CA VAL A 37 -7.36 8.71 13.98
C VAL A 37 -6.34 9.69 14.56
N GLY A 38 -6.53 10.05 15.83
CA GLY A 38 -5.55 10.87 16.55
C GLY A 38 -4.28 10.07 16.89
N VAL A 39 -3.26 10.80 17.35
CA VAL A 39 -2.01 10.20 17.84
C VAL A 39 -2.34 9.27 19.01
N ALA A 40 -1.80 8.05 18.96
CA ALA A 40 -2.05 6.99 19.95
C ALA A 40 -3.54 6.60 20.14
N GLN A 41 -4.40 6.90 19.17
CA GLN A 41 -5.79 6.42 19.14
C GLN A 41 -5.96 5.24 18.18
N ALA A 42 -7.02 4.48 18.36
CA ALA A 42 -7.43 3.44 17.43
C ALA A 42 -8.91 3.55 17.10
N ARG A 43 -9.28 3.10 15.90
CA ARG A 43 -10.69 3.01 15.47
C ARG A 43 -10.95 1.59 15.03
N VAL A 44 -12.11 1.06 15.44
CA VAL A 44 -12.61 -0.23 14.95
C VAL A 44 -13.68 0.09 13.91
N VAL A 45 -13.47 -0.43 12.69
CA VAL A 45 -14.38 -0.25 11.58
C VAL A 45 -14.78 -1.60 11.01
N GLU A 46 -16.04 -1.73 10.63
CA GLU A 46 -16.60 -2.92 10.00
C GLU A 46 -17.18 -2.54 8.64
N PHE A 47 -16.93 -3.34 7.62
CA PHE A 47 -17.47 -3.09 6.29
C PHE A 47 -17.86 -4.40 5.61
N GLU A 48 -18.84 -4.30 4.72
CA GLU A 48 -19.21 -5.40 3.83
C GLU A 48 -18.41 -5.28 2.54
N ALA A 49 -17.63 -6.31 2.21
CA ALA A 49 -16.82 -6.39 0.99
C ALA A 49 -17.68 -6.73 -0.24
N LYS A 50 -18.73 -5.93 -0.48
CA LYS A 50 -19.71 -6.15 -1.55
C LYS A 50 -19.19 -5.83 -2.96
N TYR A 51 -18.17 -4.97 -3.06
CA TYR A 51 -17.66 -4.50 -4.35
C TYR A 51 -16.33 -5.17 -4.66
N ALA A 52 -16.35 -6.13 -5.60
CA ALA A 52 -15.14 -6.74 -6.12
C ALA A 52 -14.27 -5.68 -6.79
N GLY A 53 -12.97 -5.69 -6.49
CA GLY A 53 -12.03 -4.68 -6.94
C GLY A 53 -10.79 -4.58 -6.06
N ASP A 54 -9.88 -3.71 -6.46
CA ASP A 54 -8.65 -3.40 -5.74
C ASP A 54 -8.78 -1.98 -5.18
N TRP A 55 -8.91 -1.88 -3.86
CA TRP A 55 -9.27 -0.65 -3.17
C TRP A 55 -8.09 -0.13 -2.34
N MET A 56 -7.85 1.17 -2.40
CA MET A 56 -6.80 1.81 -1.59
C MET A 56 -7.35 2.17 -0.20
N ILE A 57 -6.59 1.88 0.84
CA ILE A 57 -6.78 2.45 2.17
C ILE A 57 -5.55 3.24 2.57
N HIS A 58 -5.75 4.52 2.89
CA HIS A 58 -4.64 5.44 3.18
C HIS A 58 -5.09 6.67 3.95
N CYS A 59 -4.11 7.42 4.46
CA CYS A 59 -4.32 8.74 5.03
C CYS A 59 -4.65 9.74 3.92
N HIS A 60 -5.83 10.35 3.98
CA HIS A 60 -6.33 11.30 2.98
C HIS A 60 -5.83 12.74 3.19
N LEU A 61 -4.74 12.92 3.93
CA LEU A 61 -4.05 14.20 4.08
C LEU A 61 -2.85 14.19 3.12
N PRO A 62 -2.86 14.98 2.02
CA PRO A 62 -1.89 14.83 0.92
C PRO A 62 -0.43 14.90 1.35
N HIS A 63 -0.09 15.72 2.34
CA HIS A 63 1.29 15.86 2.82
C HIS A 63 1.78 14.67 3.68
N HIS A 64 0.88 13.81 4.16
CA HIS A 64 1.23 12.57 4.88
C HIS A 64 1.22 11.33 3.98
N MET A 65 0.71 11.43 2.75
CA MET A 65 0.82 10.34 1.78
C MET A 65 2.30 9.99 1.54
N MET A 66 3.21 10.96 1.64
CA MET A 66 4.66 10.75 1.43
C MET A 66 5.40 10.12 2.62
N ASN A 67 4.76 10.05 3.80
CA ASN A 67 5.38 9.55 5.03
C ASN A 67 4.70 8.26 5.50
N SER A 68 4.97 7.17 4.76
CA SER A 68 4.78 5.77 5.16
C SER A 68 3.37 5.34 5.61
N MET A 69 2.63 4.65 4.73
CA MET A 69 1.74 3.57 5.18
C MET A 69 2.05 2.28 4.41
N MET A 70 2.62 1.35 5.18
CA MET A 70 3.33 0.14 4.80
C MET A 70 2.41 -0.98 4.36
N ASP A 71 2.50 -1.39 3.09
CA ASP A 71 2.10 -2.73 2.62
C ASP A 71 3.28 -3.49 1.96
N LEU A 72 4.44 -2.83 1.82
CA LEU A 72 5.67 -3.44 1.29
C LEU A 72 6.46 -4.25 2.33
N LEU A 73 6.10 -4.18 3.62
CA LEU A 73 6.87 -4.81 4.71
C LEU A 73 6.11 -5.88 5.50
N ARG A 74 4.91 -6.30 5.08
CA ARG A 74 4.09 -7.26 5.86
C ARG A 74 4.77 -8.61 6.09
N ASP A 75 5.70 -9.00 5.22
CA ASP A 75 6.47 -10.25 5.35
C ASP A 75 7.83 -10.06 6.04
N ARG A 76 8.19 -8.83 6.43
CA ARG A 76 9.33 -8.58 7.32
C ARG A 76 8.76 -8.45 8.72
N GLN A 77 8.99 -9.47 9.54
CA GLN A 77 8.85 -9.39 10.99
C GLN A 77 9.29 -8.00 11.45
N ILE A 78 8.47 -7.32 12.25
CA ILE A 78 8.88 -6.11 12.95
C ILE A 78 9.92 -6.56 14.00
N SER A 79 11.12 -6.91 13.54
CA SER A 79 12.32 -6.64 14.32
C SER A 79 12.43 -5.13 14.40
N THR A 80 12.92 -4.61 15.51
CA THR A 80 13.37 -3.22 15.62
C THR A 80 14.34 -2.95 14.47
N ALA A 81 13.82 -2.46 13.34
CA ALA A 81 14.63 -2.15 12.19
C ALA A 81 15.62 -1.11 12.67
N ASP A 82 16.90 -1.37 12.46
CA ASP A 82 17.92 -0.36 12.67
C ASP A 82 17.57 0.82 11.74
N LEU A 83 17.04 1.90 12.33
CA LEU A 83 16.59 3.11 11.65
C LEU A 83 17.73 4.10 11.42
N THR A 84 18.98 3.69 11.63
CA THR A 84 20.13 4.52 11.28
C THR A 84 20.09 4.88 9.81
N GLU A 85 20.52 6.11 9.49
CA GLU A 85 20.58 6.60 8.11
C GLU A 85 21.40 5.65 7.21
N GLU A 86 22.42 4.99 7.75
CA GLU A 86 23.24 4.03 7.02
C GLU A 86 22.45 2.77 6.63
N SER A 87 21.65 2.21 7.54
CA SER A 87 20.79 1.05 7.26
C SER A 87 19.70 1.40 6.23
N ALA A 88 19.07 2.57 6.37
CA ALA A 88 18.07 3.06 5.42
C ALA A 88 18.68 3.30 4.03
N MET A 89 19.86 3.92 3.96
CA MET A 89 20.58 4.13 2.69
C MET A 89 21.01 2.82 2.05
N ARG A 90 21.48 1.82 2.81
CA ARG A 90 21.82 0.50 2.27
C ARG A 90 20.60 -0.23 1.70
N GLN A 91 19.44 -0.12 2.35
CA GLN A 91 18.19 -0.68 1.83
C GLN A 91 17.74 0.04 0.56
N MET A 92 17.86 1.36 0.49
CA MET A 92 17.59 2.11 -0.75
C MET A 92 18.57 1.78 -1.87
N GLN A 93 19.87 1.64 -1.57
CA GLN A 93 20.90 1.28 -2.56
C GLN A 93 20.72 -0.14 -3.09
N SER A 94 20.35 -1.10 -2.25
CA SER A 94 20.07 -2.47 -2.70
C SER A 94 18.83 -2.56 -3.59
N LEU A 95 17.79 -1.78 -3.27
CA LEU A 95 16.61 -1.61 -4.12
C LEU A 95 16.98 -0.95 -5.46
N ALA A 96 17.79 0.11 -5.44
CA ALA A 96 18.24 0.80 -6.66
C ALA A 96 19.09 -0.08 -7.58
N ALA A 97 19.91 -0.97 -7.02
CA ALA A 97 20.76 -1.88 -7.77
C ALA A 97 20.03 -3.10 -8.36
N SER A 98 18.90 -3.49 -7.77
CA SER A 98 18.09 -4.65 -8.20
C SER A 98 16.99 -4.29 -9.19
N ALA A 99 16.66 -3.00 -9.30
CA ALA A 99 15.55 -2.48 -10.09
C ALA A 99 15.94 -2.06 -11.51
N LYS A 100 15.34 -2.68 -12.53
CA LYS A 100 15.30 -2.11 -13.88
C LYS A 100 14.09 -1.18 -13.96
N PHE A 101 14.30 0.11 -13.73
CA PHE A 101 13.24 1.10 -13.75
C PHE A 101 12.73 1.32 -15.18
N GLN A 102 11.46 1.04 -15.44
CA GLN A 102 10.81 1.39 -16.69
C GLN A 102 9.86 2.56 -16.44
N HIS A 103 10.25 3.76 -16.87
CA HIS A 103 9.43 4.96 -16.75
C HIS A 103 8.27 4.88 -17.77
N MET A 104 7.03 4.82 -17.30
CA MET A 104 5.85 4.87 -18.16
C MET A 104 4.85 5.87 -17.58
N HIS A 105 4.72 7.01 -18.27
CA HIS A 105 3.76 8.05 -17.92
C HIS A 105 2.32 7.64 -18.35
N PRO A 106 1.28 7.86 -17.53
CA PRO A 106 -0.11 7.63 -17.89
C PRO A 106 -0.65 8.67 -18.88
N SER A 107 0.05 9.80 -19.06
CA SER A 107 -0.29 10.84 -20.02
C SER A 107 0.84 11.07 -21.03
N PRO A 108 0.54 11.33 -22.31
CA PRO A 108 1.56 11.72 -23.27
C PRO A 108 2.15 13.07 -22.85
N VAL A 109 3.32 13.05 -22.21
CA VAL A 109 4.12 14.24 -21.94
C VAL A 109 4.77 14.67 -23.25
N ALA A 110 4.70 15.97 -23.57
CA ALA A 110 5.34 16.52 -24.76
C ALA A 110 6.85 16.29 -24.71
N LYS A 111 7.49 16.04 -25.87
CA LYS A 111 8.93 15.69 -25.97
C LYS A 111 9.89 16.73 -25.38
N ASP A 112 9.40 17.94 -25.14
CA ASP A 112 10.11 19.12 -24.68
C ASP A 112 9.67 19.62 -23.30
N ALA A 113 8.79 18.88 -22.60
CA ALA A 113 8.23 19.31 -21.32
C ALA A 113 9.30 19.54 -20.22
N GLU A 114 10.40 18.80 -20.27
CA GLU A 114 11.56 18.95 -19.36
C GLU A 114 12.29 20.29 -19.50
N GLN A 115 12.06 21.02 -20.60
CA GLN A 115 12.70 22.32 -20.87
C GLN A 115 11.90 23.51 -20.31
N ILE A 116 10.71 23.26 -19.74
CA ILE A 116 9.86 24.32 -19.17
C ILE A 116 10.34 24.59 -17.72
N PRO A 117 10.82 25.81 -17.41
CA PRO A 117 11.21 26.16 -16.05
C PRO A 117 10.04 26.01 -15.08
N GLY A 118 10.20 25.15 -14.07
CA GLY A 118 9.12 24.82 -13.12
C GLY A 118 8.23 23.66 -13.55
N PHE A 119 8.59 22.90 -14.60
CA PHE A 119 7.97 21.61 -14.86
C PHE A 119 8.15 20.72 -13.61
N PRO A 120 7.08 20.14 -13.06
CA PRO A 120 7.18 19.43 -11.79
C PRO A 120 8.17 18.29 -11.91
N GLN A 121 9.22 18.27 -11.09
CA GLN A 121 10.05 17.06 -10.92
C GLN A 121 9.20 15.84 -10.48
N ASP A 122 7.98 16.08 -9.99
CA ASP A 122 6.97 15.07 -9.67
C ASP A 122 6.47 14.27 -10.88
N ALA A 123 6.69 14.74 -12.11
CA ALA A 123 6.41 13.95 -13.31
C ALA A 123 7.29 12.69 -13.42
N PHE A 124 8.43 12.64 -12.72
CA PHE A 124 9.36 11.50 -12.69
C PHE A 124 9.06 10.49 -11.58
N MET A 125 8.09 10.77 -10.70
CA MET A 125 7.68 9.90 -9.58
C MET A 125 6.75 8.74 -10.00
N GLU A 126 6.64 8.46 -11.30
CA GLU A 126 5.86 7.34 -11.83
C GLU A 126 6.79 6.20 -12.24
N MET A 127 7.55 5.70 -11.26
CA MET A 127 8.31 4.46 -11.42
C MET A 127 7.41 3.28 -11.04
N GLY A 128 6.86 2.61 -12.05
CA GLY A 128 6.25 1.30 -11.86
C GLY A 128 7.31 0.29 -11.45
N MET A 129 7.22 -0.19 -10.22
CA MET A 129 8.09 -1.22 -9.66
C MET A 129 7.45 -2.61 -9.73
N ASP A 130 6.46 -2.81 -10.61
CA ASP A 130 5.59 -3.99 -10.66
C ASP A 130 6.37 -5.32 -10.59
N GLU A 131 7.46 -5.44 -11.37
CA GLU A 131 8.32 -6.64 -11.41
C GLU A 131 9.05 -6.89 -10.08
N LEU A 132 9.41 -5.82 -9.37
CA LEU A 132 10.21 -5.89 -8.14
C LEU A 132 9.35 -6.15 -6.91
N VAL A 133 8.08 -5.78 -7.00
CA VAL A 133 7.09 -6.01 -5.96
C VAL A 133 6.16 -7.18 -6.31
N GLU A 134 6.51 -7.95 -7.35
CA GLU A 134 5.73 -9.10 -7.78
C GLU A 134 5.74 -10.17 -6.69
N LYS A 135 4.53 -10.55 -6.27
CA LYS A 135 4.28 -11.63 -5.32
C LYS A 135 2.96 -12.30 -5.65
N PRO A 136 2.67 -13.51 -5.12
CA PRO A 136 1.39 -14.17 -5.35
C PRO A 136 0.17 -13.25 -5.11
N GLU A 137 0.24 -12.38 -4.11
CA GLU A 137 -0.80 -11.43 -3.72
C GLU A 137 -1.06 -10.33 -4.78
N THR A 138 -0.12 -10.03 -5.66
CA THR A 138 -0.24 -9.01 -6.72
C THR A 138 -0.74 -9.59 -8.03
N LEU A 139 -1.09 -10.88 -8.06
CA LEU A 139 -1.57 -11.55 -9.28
C LEU A 139 -2.82 -10.88 -9.85
N GLY A 140 -2.78 -10.58 -11.15
CA GLY A 140 -3.92 -10.04 -11.88
C GLY A 140 -4.20 -8.56 -11.62
N LEU A 141 -3.29 -7.84 -10.96
CA LEU A 141 -3.33 -6.39 -10.92
C LEU A 141 -3.05 -5.79 -12.31
N PRO A 142 -3.60 -4.61 -12.63
CA PRO A 142 -3.34 -3.95 -13.90
C PRO A 142 -1.87 -3.58 -14.05
N LYS A 143 -1.38 -3.49 -15.29
CA LYS A 143 -0.01 -3.04 -15.55
C LYS A 143 0.19 -1.63 -14.98
N ASN A 144 1.35 -1.40 -14.37
CA ASN A 144 1.76 -0.16 -13.71
C ASN A 144 0.97 0.18 -12.43
N TRP A 145 0.33 -0.81 -11.80
CA TRP A 145 -0.44 -0.56 -10.57
C TRP A 145 0.43 0.01 -9.44
N SER A 146 1.71 -0.36 -9.37
CA SER A 146 2.60 0.08 -8.30
C SER A 146 2.92 1.57 -8.38
N ALA A 147 2.92 2.16 -9.58
CA ALA A 147 3.07 3.60 -9.76
C ALA A 147 1.89 4.37 -9.14
N GLY A 148 0.66 3.84 -9.25
CA GLY A 148 -0.52 4.44 -8.61
C GLY A 148 -0.52 4.32 -7.08
N MET A 149 0.23 3.35 -6.53
CA MET A 149 0.36 3.15 -5.08
C MET A 149 1.54 3.93 -4.49
N MET A 150 2.58 4.21 -5.29
CA MET A 150 3.86 4.84 -4.91
C MET A 150 4.50 4.26 -3.63
N GLY A 151 4.15 3.03 -3.25
CA GLY A 151 4.57 2.41 -1.96
C GLY A 151 4.00 3.09 -0.70
N MET A 152 3.04 3.99 -0.86
CA MET A 152 2.55 4.91 0.17
C MET A 152 1.15 4.55 0.70
N MET A 153 0.50 3.59 0.06
CA MET A 153 -0.87 3.19 0.37
C MET A 153 -0.96 1.69 0.58
N THR A 154 -1.95 1.27 1.36
CA THR A 154 -2.27 -0.14 1.52
C THR A 154 -3.35 -0.54 0.52
N MET A 155 -3.18 -1.70 -0.12
CA MET A 155 -4.17 -2.25 -1.04
C MET A 155 -5.05 -3.28 -0.34
N MET A 156 -6.35 -3.17 -0.54
CA MET A 156 -7.36 -4.12 -0.12
C MET A 156 -8.04 -4.72 -1.34
N ARG A 157 -7.82 -6.02 -1.57
CA ARG A 157 -8.37 -6.73 -2.73
C ARG A 157 -9.64 -7.49 -2.34
N VAL A 158 -10.76 -7.19 -2.99
CA VAL A 158 -12.01 -7.94 -2.89
C VAL A 158 -12.15 -8.76 -4.17
N LEU A 159 -11.98 -10.08 -4.05
CA LEU A 159 -11.82 -10.96 -5.19
C LEU A 159 -12.93 -12.02 -5.25
N PRO A 160 -13.32 -12.48 -6.46
CA PRO A 160 -14.07 -13.72 -6.60
C PRO A 160 -13.30 -14.90 -5.97
N ALA A 161 -14.04 -15.87 -5.41
CA ALA A 161 -13.46 -17.01 -4.69
C ALA A 161 -12.38 -17.75 -5.48
N GLU A 162 -12.61 -18.01 -6.78
CA GLU A 162 -11.65 -18.68 -7.66
C GLU A 162 -10.29 -17.95 -7.72
N LYS A 163 -10.31 -16.61 -7.83
CA LYS A 163 -9.08 -15.81 -7.87
C LYS A 163 -8.37 -15.79 -6.52
N TYR A 164 -9.14 -15.73 -5.44
CA TYR A 164 -8.60 -15.81 -4.08
C TYR A 164 -7.89 -17.15 -3.85
N ASP A 165 -8.56 -18.25 -4.19
CA ASP A 165 -8.01 -19.61 -4.02
C ASP A 165 -6.73 -19.82 -4.83
N GLU A 166 -6.67 -19.30 -6.06
CA GLU A 166 -5.47 -19.35 -6.89
C GLU A 166 -4.30 -18.57 -6.25
N ILE A 167 -4.56 -17.37 -5.73
CA ILE A 167 -3.55 -16.58 -5.01
C ILE A 167 -3.04 -17.33 -3.79
N MET A 168 -3.95 -17.90 -2.99
CA MET A 168 -3.58 -18.64 -1.77
C MET A 168 -2.77 -19.89 -2.10
N ARG A 169 -3.15 -20.64 -3.15
CA ARG A 169 -2.39 -21.80 -3.65
C ARG A 169 -0.97 -21.43 -4.07
N ARG A 170 -0.82 -20.30 -4.78
CA ARG A 170 0.50 -19.77 -5.17
C ARG A 170 1.33 -19.32 -3.98
N LYS A 171 0.70 -18.70 -2.98
CA LYS A 171 1.35 -18.30 -1.72
C LYS A 171 1.91 -19.51 -0.98
N SER A 172 1.10 -20.55 -0.78
CA SER A 172 1.56 -21.80 -0.15
C SER A 172 2.71 -22.44 -0.93
N SER A 173 2.63 -22.44 -2.26
CA SER A 173 3.70 -22.95 -3.12
C SER A 173 5.00 -22.12 -3.04
N ALA A 174 4.89 -20.80 -2.84
CA ALA A 174 6.04 -19.91 -2.70
C ALA A 174 6.74 -20.10 -1.35
N ILE A 175 5.97 -20.27 -0.26
CA ILE A 175 6.50 -20.58 1.08
C ILE A 175 7.29 -21.88 1.06
N ALA A 176 6.70 -22.95 0.50
CA ALA A 176 7.35 -24.27 0.42
C ALA A 176 8.68 -24.23 -0.37
N ARG A 177 8.79 -23.39 -1.41
CA ARG A 177 10.05 -23.21 -2.17
C ARG A 177 11.13 -22.48 -1.37
N ASN A 178 10.75 -21.57 -0.49
CA ASN A 178 11.70 -20.80 0.31
C ASN A 178 12.24 -21.58 1.51
N GLU A 179 11.44 -22.47 2.11
CA GLU A 179 11.88 -23.39 3.17
C GLU A 179 12.95 -24.35 2.64
N VAL A 180 12.74 -24.94 1.46
CA VAL A 180 13.72 -25.84 0.82
C VAL A 180 15.06 -25.15 0.52
N ARG A 181 15.07 -23.83 0.27
CA ARG A 181 16.29 -23.05 0.02
C ARG A 181 17.08 -22.70 1.29
N HIS A 182 16.47 -22.73 2.47
CA HIS A 182 17.16 -22.44 3.74
C HIS A 182 17.83 -23.67 4.36
N ASP A 183 17.40 -24.88 3.97
CA ASP A 183 17.97 -26.17 4.42
C ASP A 183 19.08 -26.72 3.49
N SER A 184 19.52 -25.95 2.49
CA SER A 184 20.60 -26.30 1.54
C SER A 184 21.84 -25.44 1.76
#